data_AF-A0A6B1BMT9-F1
#
_entry.id   AF-A0A6B1BMT9-F1
#
_cell.length_a   1.000
_cell.length_b   1.000
_cell.length_c   1.000
_cell.angle_alpha   90.00
_cell.angle_beta   90.00
_cell.angle_gamma   90.00
#
_symmetry.space_group_name_H-M   'P 1'
#
loop_
_entity.id
_entity.type
_entity.pdbx_description
1 polymer ?
#
loop_
_entity_poly.entity_id
_entity_poly.type
_entity_poly.pdbx_seq_one_letter_code
_entity_poly.pdbx_strand_id
1 'polypeptide(L)' 'MADHLEEVYKKYVKPLPASERLRLLEMTVHDLALTAPQDTKKRSILELRGLGKEIWKGVDPQKYVDSLREEWDHRQ' A
#
# COMPACT_ATOMS: atom_id res chain seq x y z
N MET A 1 16.71 19.15 20.26
CA MET A 1 16.09 18.37 19.15
C MET A 1 14.56 18.46 19.22
N ALA A 2 13.93 18.11 20.34
CA ALA A 2 12.47 18.23 20.51
C ALA A 2 11.96 19.68 20.37
N ASP A 3 12.67 20.66 20.95
CA ASP A 3 12.28 22.07 20.88
C ASP A 3 12.25 22.63 19.46
N HIS A 4 13.21 22.22 18.61
CA HIS A 4 13.29 22.67 17.23
C HIS A 4 12.15 22.09 16.37
N LEU A 5 11.81 20.82 16.59
CA LEU A 5 10.69 20.17 15.90
C LEU A 5 9.35 20.83 16.27
N GLU A 6 9.17 21.13 17.55
CA GLU A 6 7.95 21.79 18.03
C GLU A 6 7.84 23.23 17.50
N GLU A 7 8.97 23.94 17.38
CA GLU A 7 9.04 25.25 16.75
C GLU A 7 8.65 25.17 15.25
N VAL A 8 9.21 24.21 14.50
CA VAL A 8 8.89 24.00 13.08
C VAL A 8 7.40 23.68 12.91
N TYR A 9 6.84 22.81 13.75
CA TYR A 9 5.43 22.47 13.72
C TYR A 9 4.55 23.70 13.97
N LYS A 10 4.84 24.48 15.02
CA LYS A 10 4.06 25.67 15.38
C LYS A 10 4.14 26.76 14.31
N LYS A 11 5.32 26.96 13.70
CA LYS A 11 5.57 28.04 12.75
C LYS A 11 5.10 27.73 11.34
N TYR A 12 5.24 26.48 10.88
CA TYR A 12 5.03 26.14 9.47
C TYR A 12 3.92 25.13 9.22
N VAL A 13 3.58 24.25 10.18
CA VAL A 13 2.57 23.21 9.97
C VAL A 13 1.21 23.59 10.56
N LYS A 14 1.20 24.15 11.77
CA LYS A 14 -0.03 24.54 12.48
C LYS A 14 -0.86 25.63 11.77
N PRO A 15 -0.26 26.65 11.12
CA PRO A 15 -1.02 27.70 10.44
C PRO A 15 -1.67 27.26 9.12
N LEU A 16 -1.26 26.12 8.56
CA LEU A 16 -1.78 25.65 7.28
C LEU A 16 -3.25 25.20 7.41
N PRO A 17 -4.06 25.38 6.36
CA PRO A 17 -5.39 24.78 6.27
C PRO A 17 -5.34 23.26 6.47
N ALA A 18 -6.44 22.68 6.98
CA ALA A 18 -6.51 21.25 7.27
C ALA A 18 -6.21 20.38 6.04
N SER A 19 -6.66 20.78 4.85
CA SER A 19 -6.39 20.11 3.57
C SER A 19 -4.91 20.05 3.23
N GLU A 20 -4.18 21.15 3.44
CA GLU A 20 -2.74 21.23 3.17
C GLU A 20 -1.92 20.43 4.18
N ARG A 21 -2.34 20.40 5.44
CA ARG A 21 -1.72 19.55 6.47
C ARG A 21 -1.89 18.06 6.16
N LEU A 22 -3.06 17.66 5.66
CA LEU A 22 -3.31 16.29 5.21
C LEU A 22 -2.44 15.92 4.01
N ARG A 23 -2.29 16.82 3.03
CA ARG A 23 -1.41 16.63 1.89
C ARG A 23 0.06 16.52 2.30
N LEU A 24 0.50 17.36 3.24
CA LEU A 24 1.86 17.28 3.78
C LEU A 24 2.11 15.94 4.48
N LEU A 25 1.13 15.45 5.24
CA LEU A 25 1.20 14.15 5.89
C LEU A 25 1.34 13.02 4.86
N GLU A 26 0.52 13.02 3.81
CA GLU A 26 0.59 12.05 2.72
C GLU A 26 1.98 12.02 2.07
N MET A 27 2.50 13.19 1.68
CA MET A 27 3.84 13.32 1.09
C MET A 27 4.92 12.77 2.03
N THR A 28 4.84 13.13 3.32
CA THR A 28 5.81 12.68 4.31
C THR A 28 5.76 11.16 4.49
N VAL A 29 4.56 10.57 4.57
CA VAL A 29 4.38 9.11 4.66
C VAL A 29 4.92 8.41 3.43
N HIS A 30 4.65 8.94 2.24
CA HIS A 30 5.16 8.37 0.99
C HIS A 30 6.69 8.38 0.93
N ASP A 31 7.33 9.51 1.24
CA ASP A 31 8.79 9.63 1.24
C ASP A 31 9.44 8.73 2.29
N LEU A 32 8.82 8.62 3.48
CA LEU A 32 9.25 7.68 4.51
C LEU A 32 9.08 6.22 4.07
N ALA A 33 8.03 5.87 3.32
CA ALA A 33 7.85 4.51 2.82
C ALA A 33 8.92 4.11 1.78
N LEU A 34 9.39 5.08 0.97
CA LEU A 34 10.47 4.87 0.00
C LEU A 34 11.84 4.75 0.66
N THR A 35 12.08 5.54 1.71
CA THR A 35 13.37 5.60 2.42
C THR A 35 13.44 4.65 3.62
N ALA A 36 12.30 4.13 4.07
CA ALA A 36 12.23 3.14 5.12
C ALA A 36 13.19 2.01 4.75
N PRO A 37 14.01 1.54 5.71
CA PRO A 37 14.78 0.33 5.50
C PRO A 37 13.79 -0.73 5.06
N GLN A 38 13.85 -1.13 3.79
CA GLN A 38 13.16 -2.33 3.34
C GLN A 38 13.64 -3.39 4.33
N ASP A 39 12.72 -3.96 5.09
CA ASP A 39 13.02 -5.07 5.97
C ASP A 39 13.56 -6.16 5.05
N THR A 40 14.89 -6.19 4.88
CA THR A 40 15.62 -7.09 3.96
C THR A 40 15.53 -8.53 4.44
N LYS A 41 14.76 -8.77 5.51
CA LYS A 41 14.28 -10.07 5.88
C LYS A 41 13.67 -10.71 4.64
N LYS A 42 14.36 -11.76 4.16
CA LYS A 42 13.87 -12.61 3.09
C LYS A 42 12.46 -13.07 3.48
N ARG A 43 11.46 -12.51 2.80
CA ARG A 43 10.07 -12.88 2.98
C ARG A 43 9.84 -14.21 2.31
N SER A 44 9.14 -15.11 2.98
CA SER A 44 8.72 -16.36 2.36
C SER A 44 7.44 -16.10 1.58
N ILE A 45 7.33 -16.63 0.36
CA ILE A 45 6.08 -16.61 -0.40
C ILE A 45 4.93 -17.28 0.38
N LEU A 46 5.26 -18.16 1.33
CA LEU A 46 4.30 -18.82 2.21
C LEU A 46 3.59 -17.87 3.19
N GLU A 47 4.12 -16.66 3.41
CA GLU A 47 3.44 -15.62 4.19
C GLU A 47 2.11 -15.19 3.55
N LEU A 48 1.94 -15.38 2.24
CA LEU A 48 0.70 -15.06 1.51
C LEU A 48 -0.32 -16.21 1.53
N ARG A 49 0.03 -17.38 2.09
CA ARG A 49 -0.83 -18.57 2.08
C ARG A 49 -2.14 -18.28 2.80
N GLY A 50 -3.24 -18.40 2.06
CA GLY A 50 -4.59 -18.27 2.62
C GLY A 50 -5.17 -16.86 2.64
N LEU A 51 -4.39 -15.82 2.29
CA LEU A 51 -4.90 -14.45 2.19
C LEU A 51 -6.04 -14.32 1.17
N GLY A 52 -6.05 -15.15 0.13
CA GLY A 52 -7.13 -15.17 -0.86
C GLY A 52 -8.40 -15.90 -0.42
N LYS A 53 -8.41 -16.66 0.69
CA LYS A 53 -9.49 -17.62 1.00
C LYS A 53 -10.88 -16.98 0.96
N GLU A 54 -11.05 -15.83 1.60
CA GLU A 54 -12.35 -15.14 1.64
C GLU A 54 -12.67 -14.43 0.31
N ILE A 55 -11.67 -14.03 -0.46
CA ILE A 55 -11.84 -13.43 -1.79
C ILE A 55 -12.37 -14.46 -2.79
N TRP A 56 -11.86 -15.70 -2.71
CA TRP A 56 -12.26 -16.80 -3.58
C TRP A 56 -13.54 -17.51 -3.12
N LYS A 57 -14.16 -17.06 -2.02
CA LYS A 57 -15.37 -17.69 -1.48
C LYS A 57 -16.54 -17.51 -2.45
N GLY A 58 -17.10 -18.63 -2.89
CA GLY A 58 -18.23 -18.64 -3.84
C GLY A 58 -17.81 -18.49 -5.30
N VAL A 59 -16.51 -18.38 -5.59
CA VAL A 59 -15.99 -18.50 -6.96
C VAL A 59 -15.82 -19.98 -7.29
N ASP A 60 -16.39 -20.43 -8.41
CA ASP A 60 -16.13 -21.76 -8.95
C ASP A 60 -14.72 -21.78 -9.58
N PRO A 61 -13.77 -22.57 -9.05
CA PRO A 61 -12.41 -22.58 -9.55
C PRO A 61 -12.31 -23.07 -10.99
N GLN A 62 -13.14 -24.04 -11.39
CA GLN A 62 -13.08 -24.63 -12.72
C GLN A 62 -13.57 -23.62 -13.75
N LYS A 63 -14.72 -23.00 -13.49
CA LYS A 63 -15.28 -21.96 -14.36
C LYS A 63 -14.31 -20.79 -14.54
N TYR A 64 -13.66 -20.34 -13.46
CA TYR A 64 -12.70 -19.25 -13.54
C TYR A 64 -11.48 -19.60 -14.42
N VAL A 65 -10.94 -20.81 -14.29
CA VAL A 65 -9.82 -21.28 -15.12
C VAL A 65 -10.22 -21.40 -16.59
N ASP A 66 -11.42 -21.90 -16.88
CA ASP A 66 -11.90 -22.05 -18.25
C ASP A 66 -12.04 -20.69 -18.94
N SER A 67 -12.61 -19.67 -18.27
CA SER A 67 -12.68 -18.31 -18.80
C SER A 67 -11.31 -17.69 -19.07
N LEU A 68 -10.32 -17.94 -18.21
CA LEU A 68 -8.95 -17.47 -18.46
C LEU A 68 -8.30 -18.14 -19.68
N ARG A 69 -8.58 -19.43 -19.93
CA ARG A 69 -8.05 -20.15 -21.10
C ARG A 69 -8.69 -19.66 -22.39
N GLU A 70 -10.02 -19.48 -22.38
CA GLU A 70 -10.74 -18.89 -23.50
C GLU A 70 -10.14 -17.51 -23.84
N GLU A 71 -9.88 -16.65 -22.86
CA GLU A 71 -9.23 -15.35 -23.10
C GLU A 71 -7.85 -15.44 -23.77
N TRP A 72 -7.12 -16.55 -23.63
CA TRP A 72 -5.80 -16.71 -24.24
C TRP A 72 -5.89 -17.27 -25.65
N ASP A 73 -6.83 -18.19 -25.89
CA ASP A 73 -7.08 -18.77 -27.21
C ASP A 73 -7.59 -17.72 -28.22
N HIS A 74 -8.22 -16.65 -27.74
CA HIS A 74 -8.76 -15.56 -28.57
C HIS A 74 -7.80 -14.37 -28.75
N ARG A 75 -6.59 -14.39 -28.16
CA ARG A 75 -5.54 -13.39 -28.43
C ARG A 75 -4.78 -13.78 -29.70
N GLN A 76 -5.40 -13.54 -30.85
CA GLN A 76 -4.73 -13.60 -32.16
C GLN A 76 -3.95 -12.30 -32.42
#